data_AF-A0A7C1ENI4-F1
#
_entry.id   AF-A0A7C1ENI4-F1
#
_cell.length_a   1.000
_cell.length_b   1.000
_cell.length_c   1.000
_cell.angle_alpha   90.00
_cell.angle_beta   90.00
_cell.angle_gamma   90.00
#
_symmetry.space_group_name_H-M   'P 1'
#
loop_
_entity.id
_entity.type
_entity.pdbx_description
1 polymer ?
#
loop_
_entity_poly.entity_id
_entity_poly.type
_entity_poly.pdbx_seq_one_letter_code
_entity_poly.pdbx_strand_id
1 'polypeptide(L)'
;MIEQNVTARLNDPDLALVRGMAAGNGSDLDELYARYGPPIFSYLMARLEEHALAEEVLQDVMYAAWTGAAQFRGESKVLTWLLTIAHNRAINARRRRTPPIVPLHDDIRDTDTGPFEQVMRGSERLVVRETLNRLPAHHREVLVLVFYHQLTESEVAEVLGIAVGTVKSRLHRAKEELRRVLHSEGRF
;
A
#
# COMPACT_ATOMS: atom_id res chain seq x y z
N MET A 1 11.13 -0.75 22.13
CA MET A 1 10.41 -0.81 20.84
C MET A 1 9.16 0.07 20.81
N ILE A 2 8.36 0.11 21.88
CA ILE A 2 7.17 0.99 21.98
C ILE A 2 7.56 2.48 22.02
N GLU A 3 8.57 2.86 22.82
CA GLU A 3 9.02 4.26 22.93
C GLU A 3 9.55 4.86 21.62
N GLN A 4 10.31 4.09 20.83
CA GLN A 4 10.81 4.56 19.53
C GLN A 4 9.67 4.81 18.52
N ASN A 5 8.57 4.06 18.62
CA ASN A 5 7.41 4.22 17.72
C ASN A 5 6.59 5.47 18.08
N VAL A 6 6.43 5.78 19.38
CA VAL A 6 5.77 7.01 19.85
C VAL A 6 6.58 8.25 19.48
N THR A 7 7.89 8.26 19.70
CA THR A 7 8.76 9.40 19.34
C THR A 7 8.81 9.64 17.83
N ALA A 8 8.76 8.59 17.01
CA ALA A 8 8.73 8.71 15.56
C ALA A 8 7.40 9.28 15.02
N ARG A 9 6.28 9.06 15.71
CA ARG A 9 4.96 9.62 15.34
C ARG A 9 4.86 11.10 15.67
N LEU A 10 5.39 11.51 16.83
CA LEU A 10 5.37 12.91 17.30
C LEU A 10 6.27 13.83 16.46
N ASN A 11 7.29 13.28 15.81
CA ASN A 11 8.25 14.01 14.97
C ASN A 11 8.01 13.79 13.46
N ASP A 12 6.80 13.38 13.06
CA ASP A 12 6.48 13.23 11.65
C ASP A 12 6.53 14.59 10.93
N PRO A 13 7.46 14.81 9.98
CA PRO A 13 7.61 16.10 9.29
C PRO A 13 6.37 16.48 8.48
N ASP A 14 5.53 15.51 8.10
CA ASP A 14 4.36 15.72 7.25
C ASP A 14 3.10 16.07 8.02
N LEU A 15 3.18 16.07 9.35
CA LEU A 15 2.08 16.54 10.18
C LEU A 15 1.75 18.02 9.88
N ALA A 16 2.73 18.81 9.49
CA ALA A 16 2.52 20.20 9.08
C ALA A 16 1.65 20.32 7.83
N LEU A 17 1.89 19.46 6.82
CA LEU A 17 1.08 19.41 5.59
C LEU A 17 -0.37 19.05 5.92
N VAL A 18 -0.58 18.03 6.77
CA VAL A 18 -1.94 17.63 7.17
C VAL A 18 -2.67 18.74 7.93
N ARG A 19 -1.96 19.49 8.80
CA ARG A 19 -2.55 20.65 9.51
C ARG A 19 -2.94 21.77 8.55
N GLY A 20 -2.12 22.05 7.53
CA GLY A 20 -2.43 23.06 6.53
C GLY A 20 -3.60 22.64 5.63
N MET A 21 -3.69 21.37 5.25
CA MET A 21 -4.88 20.80 4.59
C MET A 21 -6.14 20.99 5.43
N ALA A 22 -6.07 20.76 6.75
CA ALA A 22 -7.20 20.97 7.66
C ALA A 22 -7.64 22.46 7.73
N ALA A 23 -6.73 23.39 7.44
CA ALA A 23 -7.02 24.82 7.31
C ALA A 23 -7.51 25.23 5.91
N GLY A 24 -7.64 24.27 4.98
CA GLY A 24 -8.08 24.51 3.60
C GLY A 24 -6.96 24.91 2.64
N ASN A 25 -5.68 24.71 2.99
CA ASN A 25 -4.57 25.01 2.09
C ASN A 25 -4.37 23.91 1.04
N GLY A 26 -4.80 24.17 -0.20
CA GLY A 26 -4.68 23.22 -1.30
C GLY A 26 -3.24 22.87 -1.68
N SER A 27 -2.28 23.79 -1.50
CA SER A 27 -0.87 23.51 -1.87
C SER A 27 -0.25 22.40 -1.01
N ASP A 28 -0.71 22.24 0.23
CA ASP A 28 -0.21 21.20 1.12
C ASP A 28 -0.71 19.81 0.70
N LEU A 29 -1.90 19.74 0.09
CA LEU A 29 -2.39 18.51 -0.56
C LEU A 29 -1.55 18.19 -1.79
N ASP A 30 -1.20 19.18 -2.61
CA ASP A 30 -0.35 18.98 -3.79
C ASP A 30 1.04 18.47 -3.39
N GLU A 31 1.63 19.01 -2.32
CA GLU A 31 2.91 18.54 -1.80
C GLU A 31 2.80 17.11 -1.24
N LEU A 32 1.72 16.82 -0.49
CA LEU A 32 1.45 15.49 0.03
C LEU A 32 1.26 14.48 -1.11
N TYR A 33 0.57 14.87 -2.18
CA TYR A 33 0.38 14.06 -3.38
C TYR A 33 1.70 13.80 -4.11
N ALA A 34 2.51 14.83 -4.34
CA ALA A 34 3.80 14.68 -4.99
C ALA A 34 4.72 13.69 -4.25
N ARG A 35 4.64 13.69 -2.91
CA ARG A 35 5.44 12.82 -2.04
C ARG A 35 4.88 11.40 -1.93
N TYR A 36 3.58 11.27 -1.70
CA TYR A 36 2.95 10.00 -1.32
C TYR A 36 2.08 9.36 -2.40
N GLY A 37 1.76 10.07 -3.48
CA GLY A 37 1.02 9.53 -4.62
C GLY A 37 1.69 8.29 -5.21
N PRO A 38 2.95 8.38 -5.70
CA PRO A 38 3.66 7.23 -6.27
C PRO A 38 3.79 6.02 -5.33
N PRO A 39 4.13 6.17 -4.03
CA PRO A 39 4.21 5.02 -3.16
C PRO A 39 2.83 4.43 -2.83
N ILE A 40 1.79 5.24 -2.61
CA ILE A 40 0.42 4.73 -2.40
C ILE A 40 -0.05 3.99 -3.66
N PHE A 41 0.23 4.52 -4.85
CA PHE A 41 -0.09 3.84 -6.11
C PHE A 41 0.60 2.48 -6.21
N SER A 42 1.86 2.40 -5.81
CA SER A 42 2.62 1.14 -5.79
C SER A 42 1.98 0.09 -4.85
N TYR A 43 1.48 0.53 -3.68
CA TYR A 43 0.69 -0.31 -2.78
C TYR A 43 -0.64 -0.76 -3.40
N LEU A 44 -1.37 0.17 -4.02
CA LEU A 44 -2.66 -0.13 -4.67
C LEU A 44 -2.50 -1.11 -5.82
N MET A 45 -1.47 -0.96 -6.66
CA MET A 45 -1.12 -1.92 -7.71
C MET A 45 -0.80 -3.30 -7.15
N ALA A 46 -0.10 -3.37 -6.02
CA ALA A 46 0.20 -4.64 -5.35
C ALA A 46 -1.05 -5.34 -4.79
N ARG A 47 -2.18 -4.64 -4.65
CA ARG A 47 -3.41 -5.19 -4.07
C ARG A 47 -4.53 -5.38 -5.10
N LEU A 48 -4.66 -4.45 -6.04
CA LEU A 48 -5.74 -4.40 -7.02
C LEU A 48 -5.36 -5.06 -8.34
N GLU A 49 -4.08 -5.02 -8.72
CA GLU A 49 -3.56 -5.62 -9.97
C GLU A 49 -4.15 -5.01 -11.25
N GLU A 50 -4.73 -3.82 -11.15
CA GLU A 50 -5.36 -3.12 -12.26
C GLU A 50 -5.06 -1.62 -12.16
N HIS A 51 -4.52 -1.07 -13.26
CA HIS A 51 -4.04 0.30 -13.29
C HIS A 51 -5.17 1.33 -13.10
N ALA A 52 -6.21 1.25 -13.94
CA ALA A 52 -7.31 2.21 -13.90
C ALA A 52 -8.00 2.24 -12.53
N LEU A 53 -8.23 1.07 -11.93
CA LEU A 53 -8.81 0.97 -10.60
C LEU A 53 -7.87 1.50 -9.52
N ALA A 54 -6.56 1.27 -9.64
CA ALA A 54 -5.58 1.84 -8.71
C ALA A 54 -5.49 3.37 -8.80
N GLU A 55 -5.61 3.95 -10.00
CA GLU A 55 -5.65 5.40 -10.20
C GLU A 55 -6.93 6.01 -9.60
N GLU A 56 -8.08 5.40 -9.86
CA GLU A 56 -9.36 5.81 -9.26
C GLU A 56 -9.28 5.76 -7.73
N VAL A 57 -8.80 4.66 -7.17
CA VAL A 57 -8.65 4.51 -5.72
C VAL A 57 -7.63 5.49 -5.14
N LEU A 58 -6.55 5.82 -5.87
CA LEU A 58 -5.59 6.81 -5.42
C LEU A 58 -6.23 8.20 -5.29
N GLN A 59 -7.06 8.60 -6.25
CA GLN A 59 -7.79 9.87 -6.19
C GLN A 59 -8.73 9.90 -4.98
N ASP A 60 -9.47 8.80 -4.75
CA ASP A 60 -10.33 8.61 -3.58
C ASP A 60 -9.55 8.70 -2.26
N VAL A 61 -8.32 8.19 -2.22
CA VAL A 61 -7.43 8.28 -1.04
C VAL A 61 -7.07 9.73 -0.76
N MET A 62 -6.67 10.48 -1.78
CA MET A 62 -6.26 11.88 -1.63
C MET A 62 -7.43 12.77 -1.22
N TYR A 63 -8.61 12.52 -1.80
CA TYR A 63 -9.85 13.19 -1.38
C TYR A 63 -10.24 12.85 0.06
N ALA A 64 -10.13 11.58 0.45
CA ALA A 64 -10.38 11.16 1.83
C ALA A 64 -9.36 11.74 2.82
N ALA A 65 -8.09 11.88 2.41
CA ALA A 65 -7.07 12.54 3.20
C ALA A 65 -7.38 14.03 3.38
N TRP A 66 -7.78 14.73 2.32
CA TRP A 66 -8.21 16.13 2.39
C TRP A 66 -9.38 16.33 3.37
N THR A 67 -10.46 15.58 3.17
CA THR A 67 -11.67 15.71 3.99
C THR A 67 -11.49 15.22 5.43
N GLY A 68 -10.56 14.29 5.65
CA GLY A 68 -10.24 13.72 6.97
C GLY A 68 -9.10 14.42 7.70
N ALA A 69 -8.45 15.42 7.11
CA ALA A 69 -7.26 16.06 7.65
C ALA A 69 -7.49 16.66 9.05
N ALA A 70 -8.66 17.29 9.26
CA ALA A 70 -9.01 17.91 10.55
C ALA A 70 -9.22 16.89 11.68
N GLN A 71 -9.54 15.63 11.34
CA GLN A 71 -9.76 14.54 12.30
C GLN A 71 -8.48 13.74 12.57
N PHE A 72 -7.42 13.96 11.81
CA PHE A 72 -6.15 13.27 12.02
C PHE A 72 -5.45 13.81 13.27
N ARG A 73 -5.31 12.95 14.29
CA ARG A 73 -4.77 13.31 15.61
C ARG A 73 -3.26 13.12 15.75
N GLY A 74 -2.57 12.63 14.71
CA GLY A 74 -1.15 12.27 14.80
C GLY A 74 -0.87 11.04 15.67
N GLU A 75 -1.85 10.16 15.85
CA GLU A 75 -1.71 8.91 16.61
C GLU A 75 -0.88 7.85 15.84
N SER A 76 -0.67 8.07 14.54
CA SER A 76 0.17 7.31 13.64
C SER A 76 1.07 8.28 12.85
N LYS A 77 2.05 7.75 12.10
CA LYS A 77 2.67 8.53 11.02
C LYS A 77 1.64 8.84 9.94
N VAL A 78 1.86 9.93 9.21
CA VAL A 78 1.04 10.37 8.07
C VAL A 78 1.00 9.28 6.99
N LEU A 79 2.16 8.68 6.67
CA LEU A 79 2.22 7.58 5.70
C LEU A 79 1.37 6.37 6.15
N THR A 80 1.42 5.99 7.43
CA THR A 80 0.61 4.89 7.98
C THR A 80 -0.88 5.20 7.87
N TRP A 81 -1.27 6.43 8.17
CA TRP A 81 -2.66 6.89 8.03
C TRP A 81 -3.14 6.86 6.58
N LEU A 82 -2.34 7.38 5.64
CA LEU A 82 -2.64 7.35 4.21
C LEU A 82 -2.77 5.93 3.67
N LEU A 83 -1.86 5.03 4.04
CA LEU A 83 -1.92 3.61 3.65
C LEU A 83 -3.12 2.89 4.27
N THR A 84 -3.54 3.29 5.47
CA THR A 84 -4.78 2.77 6.10
C THR A 84 -6.01 3.19 5.30
N ILE A 85 -6.08 4.47 4.87
CA ILE A 85 -7.14 4.95 3.96
C ILE A 85 -7.11 4.13 2.66
N ALA A 86 -5.93 3.99 2.04
CA ALA A 86 -5.75 3.23 0.81
C ALA A 86 -6.20 1.77 0.93
N HIS A 87 -5.84 1.10 2.01
CA HIS A 87 -6.26 -0.26 2.29
C HIS A 87 -7.78 -0.41 2.33
N ASN A 88 -8.44 0.46 3.10
CA ASN A 88 -9.90 0.45 3.24
C ASN A 88 -10.62 0.73 1.91
N ARG A 89 -10.12 1.70 1.12
CA ARG A 89 -10.67 2.00 -0.21
C ARG A 89 -10.49 0.83 -1.17
N ALA A 90 -9.31 0.19 -1.18
CA ALA A 90 -9.05 -0.98 -2.00
C ALA A 90 -9.95 -2.19 -1.64
N ILE A 91 -10.23 -2.43 -0.35
CA ILE A 91 -11.20 -3.46 0.08
C ILE A 91 -12.58 -3.18 -0.52
N ASN A 92 -13.04 -1.94 -0.44
CA ASN A 92 -14.36 -1.55 -0.92
C ASN A 92 -14.46 -1.63 -2.45
N ALA A 93 -13.41 -1.23 -3.17
CA ALA A 93 -13.34 -1.34 -4.63
C ALA A 93 -13.46 -2.80 -5.10
N ARG A 94 -12.72 -3.74 -4.49
CA ARG A 94 -12.85 -5.18 -4.80
C ARG A 94 -14.25 -5.73 -4.50
N ARG A 95 -14.86 -5.36 -3.36
CA ARG A 95 -16.22 -5.81 -2.98
C ARG A 95 -17.30 -5.37 -3.97
N ARG A 96 -17.14 -4.22 -4.64
CA ARG A 96 -18.10 -3.75 -5.65
C ARG A 96 -18.05 -4.58 -6.93
N ARG A 97 -16.92 -5.21 -7.25
CA ARG A 97 -16.74 -6.08 -8.42
C ARG A 97 -17.13 -7.53 -8.20
N THR A 98 -16.98 -8.02 -6.97
CA THR A 98 -17.36 -9.39 -6.61
C THR A 98 -18.63 -9.34 -5.77
N PRO A 99 -19.82 -9.66 -6.31
CA PRO A 99 -21.03 -9.82 -5.49
C PRO A 99 -20.76 -10.79 -4.33
N PRO A 100 -21.41 -10.60 -3.16
CA PRO A 100 -21.02 -11.32 -1.95
C PRO A 100 -21.32 -12.82 -2.08
N ILE A 101 -20.26 -13.60 -2.30
CA ILE A 101 -20.17 -14.99 -1.91
C ILE A 101 -18.83 -15.16 -1.18
N VAL A 102 -18.89 -15.65 0.06
CA VAL A 102 -17.72 -16.12 0.83
C VAL A 102 -17.87 -17.66 0.83
N PRO A 103 -16.85 -18.47 0.48
CA PRO A 103 -15.46 -18.32 0.97
C PRO A 103 -14.34 -18.45 -0.08
N LEU A 104 -13.18 -17.88 0.33
CA LEU A 104 -11.78 -18.18 0.04
C LEU A 104 -11.38 -19.00 -1.21
N HIS A 105 -10.37 -18.46 -1.90
CA HIS A 105 -9.67 -18.97 -3.08
C HIS A 105 -10.49 -18.99 -4.36
N ASP A 106 -10.27 -17.97 -5.20
CA ASP A 106 -10.12 -18.20 -6.63
C ASP A 106 -9.18 -17.14 -7.22
N ASP A 107 -8.06 -17.63 -7.74
CA ASP A 107 -7.18 -16.93 -8.67
C ASP A 107 -7.92 -16.79 -9.98
N ILE A 108 -8.36 -15.57 -10.31
CA ILE A 108 -8.70 -15.22 -11.69
C ILE A 108 -7.79 -14.05 -12.07
N ARG A 109 -6.75 -14.40 -12.83
CA ARG A 109 -5.87 -13.43 -13.50
C ARG A 109 -6.56 -13.00 -14.79
N ASP A 110 -6.98 -11.75 -14.83
CA ASP A 110 -7.30 -11.08 -16.09
C ASP A 110 -6.16 -10.09 -16.36
N THR A 111 -5.30 -10.45 -17.32
CA THR A 111 -4.13 -9.64 -17.70
C THR A 111 -4.54 -8.67 -18.79
N ASP A 112 -5.19 -7.58 -18.42
CA ASP A 112 -5.35 -6.45 -19.33
C ASP A 112 -4.18 -5.48 -19.14
N THR A 113 -3.20 -5.58 -20.04
CA THR A 113 -1.98 -4.78 -20.01
C THR A 113 -2.25 -3.45 -20.70
N GLY A 114 -2.86 -2.52 -19.97
CA GLY A 114 -2.94 -1.11 -20.36
C GLY A 114 -1.54 -0.45 -20.43
N PRO A 115 -1.41 0.74 -21.06
CA PRO A 115 -0.15 1.28 -21.58
C PRO A 115 0.98 1.36 -20.54
N PHE A 116 1.86 0.37 -20.57
CA PHE A 116 2.76 0.00 -19.48
C PHE A 116 4.09 0.78 -19.44
N GLU A 117 4.16 1.95 -20.07
CA GLU A 117 5.43 2.50 -20.58
C GLU A 117 5.83 3.88 -20.05
N GLN A 118 5.14 4.46 -19.08
CA GLN A 118 5.60 5.73 -18.48
C GLN A 118 5.86 5.58 -16.99
N VAL A 119 7.13 5.23 -16.71
CA VAL A 119 7.92 5.41 -15.47
C VAL A 119 8.62 4.10 -15.09
N MET A 120 9.52 3.57 -15.93
CA MET A 120 10.44 2.50 -15.49
C MET A 120 11.84 2.68 -16.04
N ARG A 121 12.75 3.21 -15.21
CA ARG A 121 14.19 2.98 -15.38
C ARG A 121 14.53 1.59 -14.82
N GLY A 122 15.12 0.73 -15.66
CA GLY A 122 15.89 -0.47 -15.26
C GLY A 122 15.14 -1.80 -15.40
N SER A 123 15.66 -2.70 -16.24
CA SER A 123 15.22 -4.10 -16.44
C SER A 123 15.06 -4.90 -15.13
N GLU A 124 15.85 -4.58 -14.10
CA GLU A 124 15.75 -5.20 -12.77
C GLU A 124 14.43 -4.90 -12.06
N ARG A 125 13.85 -3.70 -12.23
CA ARG A 125 12.56 -3.34 -11.63
C ARG A 125 11.38 -4.08 -12.27
N LEU A 126 11.47 -4.32 -13.58
CA LEU A 126 10.49 -5.12 -14.32
C LEU A 126 10.46 -6.56 -13.80
N VAL A 127 11.64 -7.17 -13.67
CA VAL A 127 11.78 -8.52 -13.11
C VAL A 127 11.20 -8.60 -11.71
N VAL A 128 11.58 -7.69 -10.80
CA VAL A 128 11.04 -7.69 -9.42
C VAL A 128 9.51 -7.58 -9.42
N ARG A 129 8.94 -6.74 -10.27
CA ARG A 129 7.47 -6.60 -10.39
C ARG A 129 6.81 -7.87 -10.91
N GLU A 130 7.36 -8.49 -11.95
CA GLU A 130 6.85 -9.76 -12.50
C GLU A 130 6.92 -10.89 -11.47
N THR A 131 8.05 -11.02 -10.77
CA THR A 131 8.21 -12.01 -9.69
C THR A 131 7.18 -11.77 -8.58
N LEU A 132 6.98 -10.52 -8.16
CA LEU A 132 5.98 -10.18 -7.14
C LEU A 132 4.55 -10.48 -7.60
N ASN A 133 4.22 -10.27 -8.87
CA ASN A 133 2.90 -10.58 -9.45
C ASN A 133 2.57 -12.08 -9.51
N ARG A 134 3.57 -12.94 -9.31
CA ARG A 134 3.34 -14.39 -9.17
C ARG A 134 2.89 -14.79 -7.77
N LEU A 135 3.01 -13.90 -6.79
CA LEU A 135 2.58 -14.14 -5.41
C LEU A 135 1.08 -13.81 -5.23
N PRO A 136 0.38 -14.53 -4.32
CA PRO A 136 -0.94 -14.12 -3.88
C PRO A 136 -0.95 -12.67 -3.37
N ALA A 137 -2.01 -11.91 -3.64
CA ALA A 137 -2.09 -10.48 -3.30
C ALA A 137 -1.78 -10.18 -1.83
N HIS A 138 -2.22 -11.03 -0.90
CA HIS A 138 -1.98 -10.88 0.54
C HIS A 138 -0.51 -11.14 0.96
N HIS A 139 0.27 -11.83 0.13
CA HIS A 139 1.72 -11.98 0.32
C HIS A 139 2.46 -10.80 -0.31
N ARG A 140 2.07 -10.37 -1.51
CA ARG A 140 2.67 -9.21 -2.19
C ARG A 140 2.47 -7.93 -1.35
N GLU A 141 1.29 -7.71 -0.78
CA GLU A 141 0.99 -6.50 0.01
C GLU A 141 1.90 -6.36 1.25
N VAL A 142 2.14 -7.45 2.00
CA VAL A 142 2.98 -7.38 3.21
C VAL A 142 4.45 -7.17 2.86
N LEU A 143 4.90 -7.68 1.71
CA LEU A 143 6.25 -7.42 1.20
C LEU A 143 6.41 -5.95 0.81
N VAL A 144 5.45 -5.38 0.10
CA VAL A 144 5.49 -3.97 -0.31
C VAL A 144 5.46 -3.04 0.91
N LEU A 145 4.57 -3.28 1.87
CA LEU A 145 4.49 -2.47 3.09
C LEU A 145 5.78 -2.53 3.93
N VAL A 146 6.41 -3.71 4.06
CA VAL A 146 7.64 -3.84 4.86
C VAL A 146 8.88 -3.34 4.11
N PHE A 147 9.06 -3.72 2.84
CA PHE A 147 10.32 -3.48 2.13
C PHE A 147 10.34 -2.19 1.32
N TYR A 148 9.21 -1.82 0.71
CA TYR A 148 9.14 -0.60 -0.09
C TYR A 148 8.75 0.61 0.76
N HIS A 149 7.74 0.47 1.64
CA HIS A 149 7.34 1.53 2.56
C HIS A 149 8.13 1.55 3.88
N GLN A 150 9.01 0.57 4.11
CA GLN A 150 9.86 0.49 5.31
C GLN A 150 9.05 0.52 6.63
N LEU A 151 7.82 0.02 6.62
CA LEU A 151 6.98 -0.05 7.81
C LEU A 151 7.43 -1.17 8.73
N THR A 152 7.33 -0.93 10.04
CA THR A 152 7.44 -1.97 11.06
C THR A 152 6.25 -2.91 10.99
N GLU A 153 6.40 -4.15 11.47
CA GLU A 153 5.31 -5.13 11.50
C GLU A 153 4.07 -4.63 12.27
N SER A 154 4.27 -3.76 13.27
CA SER A 154 3.18 -3.12 14.02
C SER A 154 2.45 -2.06 13.19
N GLU A 155 3.17 -1.24 12.40
CA GLU A 155 2.54 -0.28 11.49
C GLU A 155 1.82 -1.01 10.34
N VAL A 156 2.36 -2.12 9.85
CA VAL A 156 1.66 -2.97 8.87
C VAL A 156 0.37 -3.57 9.46
N ALA A 157 0.41 -4.01 10.72
CA ALA A 157 -0.77 -4.52 11.41
C ALA A 157 -1.87 -3.44 11.53
N GLU A 158 -1.46 -2.20 11.82
CA GLU A 158 -2.34 -1.03 11.86
C GLU A 158 -2.98 -0.75 10.49
N VAL A 159 -2.17 -0.69 9.42
CA VAL A 159 -2.65 -0.47 8.04
C VAL A 159 -3.64 -1.55 7.60
N LEU A 160 -3.34 -2.81 7.89
CA LEU A 160 -4.13 -3.96 7.41
C LEU A 160 -5.29 -4.34 8.34
N GLY A 161 -5.39 -3.74 9.54
CA GLY A 161 -6.40 -4.07 10.53
C GLY A 161 -6.34 -5.52 11.03
N ILE A 162 -5.12 -6.09 11.16
CA ILE A 162 -4.90 -7.48 11.58
C ILE A 162 -3.93 -7.56 12.77
N ALA A 163 -3.84 -8.72 13.42
CA ALA A 163 -2.88 -8.91 14.51
C ALA A 163 -1.42 -8.91 14.00
N VAL A 164 -0.49 -8.37 14.79
CA VAL A 164 0.96 -8.37 14.47
C VAL A 164 1.50 -9.79 14.24
N GLY A 165 1.00 -10.79 14.97
CA GLY A 165 1.34 -12.20 14.74
C GLY A 165 0.90 -12.71 13.36
N THR A 166 -0.23 -12.22 12.84
CA THR A 166 -0.69 -12.49 11.48
C THR A 166 0.22 -11.83 10.44
N VAL A 167 0.69 -10.61 10.69
CA VAL A 167 1.70 -9.95 9.83
C VAL A 167 2.97 -10.78 9.76
N LYS A 168 3.52 -11.19 10.91
CA LYS A 168 4.74 -12.02 10.98
C LYS A 168 4.62 -13.32 10.19
N SER A 169 3.53 -14.05 10.40
CA SER A 169 3.29 -15.33 9.71
C SER A 169 3.08 -15.14 8.21
N ARG A 170 2.32 -14.12 7.77
CA ARG A 170 2.15 -13.79 6.34
C ARG A 170 3.48 -13.37 5.71
N LEU A 171 4.26 -12.53 6.37
CA LEU A 171 5.55 -12.07 5.87
C LEU A 171 6.55 -13.23 5.73
N HIS A 172 6.57 -14.15 6.70
CA HIS A 172 7.40 -15.35 6.62
C HIS A 172 7.04 -16.19 5.38
N ARG A 173 5.75 -16.54 5.21
CA ARG A 173 5.27 -17.31 4.05
C ARG A 173 5.51 -16.58 2.73
N ALA A 174 5.30 -15.27 2.68
CA ALA A 174 5.55 -14.46 1.51
C ALA A 174 7.03 -14.50 1.08
N LYS A 175 7.96 -14.48 2.04
CA LYS A 175 9.40 -14.60 1.77
C LYS A 175 9.79 -16.01 1.29
N GLU A 176 9.20 -17.06 1.84
CA GLU A 176 9.42 -18.43 1.36
C GLU A 176 8.94 -18.60 -0.08
N GLU A 177 7.74 -18.11 -0.38
CA GLU A 177 7.16 -18.20 -1.72
C GLU A 177 7.97 -17.38 -2.73
N LEU A 178 8.39 -16.16 -2.36
CA LEU A 178 9.26 -15.33 -3.19
C LEU A 178 10.58 -16.05 -3.53
N ARG A 179 11.20 -16.73 -2.55
CA ARG A 179 12.41 -17.53 -2.80
C ARG A 179 12.14 -18.67 -3.77
N ARG A 180 11.02 -19.39 -3.63
CA ARG A 180 10.65 -20.48 -4.57
C ARG A 180 10.49 -19.96 -5.98
N VAL A 181 9.80 -18.83 -6.17
CA VAL A 181 9.60 -18.21 -7.48
C VAL A 181 10.96 -17.84 -8.09
N LEU A 182 11.84 -17.18 -7.33
CA LEU A 182 13.18 -16.78 -7.80
C LEU A 182 14.07 -17.97 -8.16
N HIS A 183 14.06 -19.04 -7.36
CA HIS A 183 14.82 -20.26 -7.68
C HIS A 183 14.28 -20.99 -8.92
N SER A 184 12.96 -21.03 -9.11
CA SER A 184 12.34 -21.65 -10.30
C SER A 184 12.73 -20.94 -11.61
N GLU A 185 13.13 -19.67 -11.54
CA GLU A 185 13.58 -18.87 -12.70
C GLU A 185 15.11 -18.96 -12.92
N GLY A 186 15.83 -19.77 -12.15
CA GLY A 186 17.30 -19.85 -12.22
C GLY A 186 17.99 -18.53 -11.83
N ARG A 187 17.30 -17.67 -11.07
CA ARG A 187 17.79 -16.33 -10.73
C ARG A 187 18.66 -16.29 -9.47
N PHE A 188 18.82 -17.40 -8.74
CA PHE A 188 19.83 -17.66 -7.71
C PHE A 188 20.01 -19.16 -7.51
#